data_AF-A0A453A6A8-F1
#
_entry.id   AF-A0A453A6A8-F1
#
_cell.length_a   1.000
_cell.length_b   1.000
_cell.length_c   1.000
_cell.angle_alpha   90.00
_cell.angle_beta   90.00
_cell.angle_gamma   90.00
#
_symmetry.space_group_name_H-M   'P 1'
#
loop_
_entity.id
_entity.type
_entity.pdbx_description
1 polymer ?
#
loop_
_entity_poly.entity_id
_entity_poly.type
_entity_poly.pdbx_seq_one_letter_code
_entity_poly.pdbx_strand_id
1 'polypeptide(L)'
;MLRFNVANSCSYIDTLPCLHGVKKMPMAISVPPTDSHLPDGDDTGDLYIIDGLLHPDKAEVRPQFEALVWRGFKRSAISSRFWHCDILPLPPWISHHEHAMVFGHVLVGGSICFSICGAEGAGTYCFHIATREWSKAGNWLMPFNGKADYVPELGLWFGVSNNLPCAADLSGIVGGEELSPDKMRIWNRDDLPEEWQPKSLRQPIAVSLGSGRFIVVDFLDAMKFNKEWNEMESVKEFAL
;
A
#
# COMPACT_ATOMS: atom_id res chain seq x y z
N MET A 1 -6.66 -3.78 17.77
CA MET A 1 -7.17 -4.36 16.52
C MET A 1 -8.39 -5.22 16.84
N LEU A 2 -9.48 -5.09 16.07
CA LEU A 2 -10.66 -5.93 16.26
C LEU A 2 -10.39 -7.30 15.61
N ARG A 3 -10.55 -8.37 16.38
CA ARG A 3 -10.44 -9.74 15.86
C ARG A 3 -11.76 -10.44 16.02
N PHE A 4 -12.13 -11.19 14.99
CA PHE A 4 -13.36 -11.95 14.98
C PHE A 4 -13.00 -13.43 15.03
N ASN A 5 -13.35 -14.10 16.12
CA ASN A 5 -13.16 -15.53 16.22
C ASN A 5 -14.39 -16.24 15.65
N VAL A 6 -14.23 -16.82 14.47
CA VAL A 6 -15.31 -17.47 13.72
C VAL A 6 -15.84 -18.71 14.46
N ALA A 7 -15.00 -19.40 15.24
CA ALA A 7 -15.42 -20.61 15.97
C ALA A 7 -16.36 -20.30 17.14
N ASN A 8 -16.16 -19.19 17.84
CA ASN A 8 -16.95 -18.84 19.02
C ASN A 8 -17.91 -17.66 18.82
N SER A 9 -17.94 -17.06 17.63
CA SER A 9 -18.74 -15.84 17.33
C SER A 9 -18.48 -14.68 18.31
N CYS A 10 -17.27 -14.63 18.88
CA CYS A 10 -16.84 -13.57 19.78
C CYS A 10 -15.93 -12.58 19.03
N SER A 11 -16.09 -11.30 19.36
CA SER A 11 -15.15 -10.25 18.97
C SER A 11 -14.21 -9.94 20.14
N TYR A 12 -12.92 -9.87 19.85
CA TYR A 12 -11.89 -9.49 20.80
C TYR A 12 -11.28 -8.16 20.37
N ILE A 13 -11.02 -7.28 21.35
CA ILE A 13 -10.26 -6.05 21.15
C ILE A 13 -8.88 -6.29 21.72
N ASP A 14 -7.91 -6.46 20.83
CA ASP A 14 -6.51 -6.61 21.23
C ASP A 14 -5.79 -5.26 21.22
N THR A 15 -4.92 -5.05 22.19
CA THR A 15 -4.00 -3.91 22.21
C THR A 15 -2.91 -4.12 21.15
N LEU A 16 -2.68 -3.11 20.32
CA LEU A 16 -1.54 -3.10 19.40
C LEU A 16 -0.31 -2.53 20.13
N PRO A 17 0.90 -3.08 19.90
CA PRO A 17 2.12 -2.47 20.38
C PRO A 17 2.36 -1.13 19.70
N CYS A 18 3.10 -0.26 20.36
CA CYS A 18 3.56 0.99 19.75
C CYS A 18 4.55 0.69 18.62
N LEU A 19 4.53 1.55 17.59
CA LEU A 19 5.64 1.61 16.64
C LEU A 19 6.90 2.10 17.33
N HIS A 20 8.06 1.70 16.82
CA HIS A 20 9.36 2.12 17.36
C HIS A 20 9.69 3.58 17.07
N GLY A 21 8.92 4.24 16.20
CA GLY A 21 9.06 5.67 15.93
C GLY A 21 7.85 6.24 15.21
N VAL A 22 7.74 7.58 15.26
CA VAL A 22 6.70 8.31 14.51
C VAL A 22 6.98 8.22 13.02
N LYS A 23 5.94 7.88 12.26
CA LYS A 23 5.95 7.86 10.79
C LYS A 23 5.51 9.20 10.25
N LYS A 24 6.17 9.70 9.21
CA LYS A 24 5.83 10.98 8.57
C LYS A 24 4.74 10.80 7.51
N MET A 25 4.86 9.75 6.70
CA MET A 25 3.93 9.45 5.60
C MET A 25 3.65 7.94 5.57
N PRO A 26 3.03 7.37 6.63
CA PRO A 26 2.88 5.92 6.72
C PRO A 26 2.00 5.37 5.60
N MET A 27 2.49 4.34 4.93
CA MET A 27 1.71 3.46 4.07
C MET A 27 1.49 2.14 4.80
N ALA A 28 0.24 1.75 4.99
CA ALA A 28 -0.14 0.54 5.70
C ALA A 28 -0.59 -0.54 4.71
N ILE A 29 -0.03 -1.74 4.83
CA ILE A 29 -0.29 -2.88 3.96
C ILE A 29 -0.81 -4.03 4.83
N SER A 30 -2.08 -4.40 4.60
CA SER A 30 -2.69 -5.56 5.23
C SER A 30 -2.34 -6.82 4.44
N VAL A 31 -1.78 -7.81 5.12
CA VAL A 31 -1.50 -9.13 4.56
C VAL A 31 -2.48 -10.12 5.18
N PRO A 32 -3.38 -10.74 4.39
CA PRO A 32 -4.32 -11.71 4.91
C PRO A 32 -3.58 -12.95 5.43
N PRO A 33 -4.18 -13.72 6.36
CA PRO A 33 -3.62 -14.97 6.84
C PRO A 33 -3.25 -15.89 5.66
N THR A 34 -2.01 -16.36 5.63
CA THR A 34 -1.53 -17.36 4.67
C THR A 34 -1.39 -18.72 5.37
N ASP A 35 -1.23 -19.82 4.63
CA ASP A 35 -1.14 -21.17 5.22
C ASP A 35 0.00 -21.34 6.26
N SER A 36 1.01 -20.48 6.23
CA SER A 36 2.07 -20.38 7.25
C SER A 36 1.58 -19.96 8.64
N HIS A 37 0.34 -19.48 8.74
CA HIS A 37 -0.31 -18.96 9.96
C HIS A 37 -1.29 -19.97 10.62
N LEU A 38 -1.38 -21.21 10.09
CA LEU A 38 -2.48 -22.15 10.37
C LEU A 38 -2.23 -23.30 11.38
N PRO A 39 -1.84 -23.06 12.65
CA PRO A 39 -2.09 -24.08 13.67
C PRO A 39 -3.53 -24.08 14.18
N ASP A 40 -4.11 -22.90 14.50
CA ASP A 40 -5.25 -22.84 15.42
C ASP A 40 -6.45 -22.00 14.94
N GLY A 41 -6.49 -21.57 13.67
CA GLY A 41 -7.66 -20.87 13.08
C GLY A 41 -7.95 -19.47 13.62
N ASP A 42 -7.06 -18.91 14.44
CA ASP A 42 -7.23 -17.61 15.09
C ASP A 42 -6.41 -16.49 14.40
N ASP A 43 -5.62 -16.79 13.35
CA ASP A 43 -4.78 -15.77 12.73
C ASP A 43 -5.60 -14.74 11.94
N THR A 44 -5.34 -13.45 12.17
CA THR A 44 -6.07 -12.33 11.55
C THR A 44 -5.24 -11.66 10.45
N GLY A 45 -4.03 -12.17 10.18
CA GLY A 45 -3.10 -11.62 9.22
C GLY A 45 -2.15 -10.62 9.87
N ASP A 46 -1.20 -10.14 9.07
CA ASP A 46 -0.15 -9.24 9.52
C ASP A 46 -0.34 -7.85 8.92
N LEU A 47 0.13 -6.82 9.62
CA LEU A 47 0.07 -5.43 9.16
C LEU A 47 1.48 -4.86 9.01
N TYR A 48 1.84 -4.48 7.79
CA TYR A 48 3.13 -3.88 7.47
C TYR A 48 2.98 -2.38 7.31
N ILE A 49 3.93 -1.60 7.83
CA ILE A 49 3.91 -0.15 7.79
C ILE A 49 5.26 0.36 7.33
N ILE A 50 5.28 1.08 6.21
CA ILE A 50 6.48 1.73 5.67
C ILE A 50 6.28 3.25 5.59
N ASP A 51 7.31 4.03 5.89
CA ASP A 51 7.30 5.48 5.62
C ASP A 51 7.36 5.73 4.09
N GLY A 52 6.48 6.58 3.58
CA GLY A 52 6.45 6.97 2.16
C GLY A 52 7.60 7.90 1.77
N LEU A 53 8.14 8.65 2.74
CA LEU A 53 9.41 9.38 2.61
C LEU A 53 10.48 8.68 3.45
N LEU A 54 11.37 7.99 2.76
CA LEU A 54 12.47 7.24 3.32
C LEU A 54 13.73 8.13 3.44
N HIS A 55 14.48 7.82 4.48
CA HIS A 55 15.81 8.28 4.84
C HIS A 55 16.69 7.05 5.08
N PRO A 56 17.08 6.32 4.02
CA PRO A 56 17.84 5.08 4.16
C PRO A 56 19.13 5.22 4.98
N ASP A 57 19.81 6.36 4.84
CA ASP A 57 20.97 6.79 5.64
C ASP A 57 20.73 6.79 7.17
N LYS A 58 19.47 6.90 7.60
CA LYS A 58 19.05 6.98 9.01
C LYS A 58 18.32 5.73 9.49
N ALA A 59 18.33 4.64 8.72
CA ALA A 59 17.56 3.43 9.04
C ALA A 59 17.93 2.79 10.39
N GLU A 60 19.18 2.91 10.85
CA GLU A 60 19.64 2.35 12.13
C GLU A 60 19.05 3.07 13.35
N VAL A 61 18.86 4.39 13.26
CA VAL A 61 18.37 5.24 14.36
C VAL A 61 16.88 5.53 14.24
N ARG A 62 16.32 5.41 13.03
CA ARG A 62 14.92 5.66 12.74
C ARG A 62 14.34 4.48 11.94
N PRO A 63 13.63 3.56 12.61
CA PRO A 63 12.90 2.50 11.95
C PRO A 63 11.88 3.04 10.96
N GLN A 64 11.94 2.59 9.71
CA GLN A 64 11.10 3.11 8.62
C GLN A 64 10.16 2.08 8.04
N PHE A 65 10.51 0.80 8.13
CA PHE A 65 9.65 -0.31 7.77
C PHE A 65 9.46 -1.21 8.99
N GLU A 66 8.21 -1.48 9.36
CA GLU A 66 7.85 -2.25 10.55
C GLU A 66 6.70 -3.20 10.23
N ALA A 67 6.63 -4.31 10.96
CA ALA A 67 5.52 -5.26 10.87
C ALA A 67 4.89 -5.51 12.24
N LEU A 68 3.58 -5.40 12.29
CA LEU A 68 2.73 -5.84 13.38
C LEU A 68 2.29 -7.26 13.07
N VAL A 69 2.81 -8.22 13.84
CA VAL A 69 2.67 -9.66 13.59
C VAL A 69 2.02 -10.34 14.79
N TRP A 70 1.03 -11.18 14.55
CA TRP A 70 0.35 -11.95 15.60
C TRP A 70 1.08 -13.27 15.86
N ARG A 71 1.84 -13.37 16.97
CA ARG A 71 2.64 -14.57 17.27
C ARG A 71 2.65 -14.89 18.77
N GLY A 72 2.93 -16.15 19.11
CA GLY A 72 2.98 -16.64 20.50
C GLY A 72 4.37 -17.15 20.86
N PHE A 73 4.65 -17.30 22.16
CA PHE A 73 5.90 -17.92 22.64
C PHE A 73 5.81 -19.45 22.59
N LYS A 74 6.75 -20.10 21.90
CA LYS A 74 6.80 -21.58 21.73
C LYS A 74 7.18 -22.39 22.98
N ARG A 75 6.84 -21.99 24.22
CA ARG A 75 7.38 -22.65 25.43
C ARG A 75 6.44 -22.99 26.58
N SER A 76 5.11 -22.86 26.47
CA SER A 76 4.22 -23.31 27.55
C SER A 76 2.92 -23.95 27.05
N ALA A 77 2.31 -24.77 27.92
CA ALA A 77 1.02 -25.41 27.73
C ALA A 77 -0.17 -24.43 27.63
N ILE A 78 0.07 -23.13 27.75
CA ILE A 78 -0.90 -22.06 27.57
C ILE A 78 -0.27 -21.07 26.59
N SER A 79 -0.44 -21.31 25.29
CA SER A 79 0.04 -20.40 24.26
C SER A 79 -0.83 -19.14 24.24
N SER A 80 -0.44 -18.10 24.99
CA SER A 80 -0.95 -16.75 24.74
C SER A 80 -0.20 -16.15 23.55
N ARG A 81 -0.94 -15.89 22.46
CA ARG A 81 -0.46 -15.08 21.33
C ARG A 81 -0.74 -13.60 21.65
N PHE A 82 0.09 -12.71 21.14
CA PHE A 82 -0.11 -11.27 21.23
C PHE A 82 0.54 -10.58 20.03
N TRP A 83 0.25 -9.30 19.85
CA TRP A 83 0.83 -8.50 18.77
C TRP A 83 2.27 -8.13 19.09
N HIS A 84 3.17 -8.41 18.15
CA HIS A 84 4.55 -7.97 18.18
C HIS A 84 4.76 -6.89 17.13
N CYS A 85 5.59 -5.89 17.45
CA CYS A 85 6.09 -4.94 16.46
C CYS A 85 7.54 -5.34 16.15
N ASP A 86 7.82 -5.63 14.89
CA ASP A 86 9.16 -6.00 14.41
C ASP A 86 9.68 -4.87 13.51
N ILE A 87 10.93 -4.45 13.74
CA ILE A 87 11.65 -3.56 12.82
C ILE A 87 12.12 -4.40 11.63
N LEU A 88 11.86 -3.93 10.42
CA LEU A 88 12.25 -4.58 9.18
C LEU A 88 13.32 -3.75 8.46
N PRO A 89 14.26 -4.40 7.74
CA PRO A 89 15.25 -3.69 6.94
C PRO A 89 14.59 -3.01 5.74
N LEU A 90 15.18 -1.90 5.28
CA LEU A 90 14.89 -1.35 3.96
C LEU A 90 15.60 -2.16 2.86
N PRO A 91 15.21 -2.02 1.58
CA PRO A 91 15.90 -2.68 0.49
C PRO A 91 17.41 -2.34 0.50
N PRO A 92 18.31 -3.33 0.43
CA PRO A 92 19.75 -3.07 0.50
C PRO A 92 20.27 -2.13 -0.60
N TRP A 93 19.64 -2.15 -1.78
CA TRP A 93 20.04 -1.31 -2.91
C TRP A 93 19.76 0.18 -2.74
N ILE A 94 19.00 0.58 -1.73
CA ILE A 94 18.68 1.99 -1.50
C ILE A 94 19.45 2.58 -0.31
N SER A 95 20.36 1.82 0.30
CA SER A 95 21.05 2.22 1.53
C SER A 95 21.90 3.48 1.40
N HIS A 96 22.35 3.80 0.19
CA HIS A 96 23.20 4.96 -0.10
C HIS A 96 22.40 6.25 -0.31
N HIS A 97 21.09 6.18 -0.56
CA HIS A 97 20.29 7.39 -0.74
C HIS A 97 20.10 8.12 0.60
N GLU A 98 20.26 9.44 0.59
CA GLU A 98 19.85 10.30 1.70
C GLU A 98 18.31 10.39 1.79
N HIS A 99 17.66 10.43 0.63
CA HIS A 99 16.21 10.54 0.49
C HIS A 99 15.70 9.62 -0.62
N ALA A 100 14.64 8.88 -0.32
CA ALA A 100 13.91 8.09 -1.30
C ALA A 100 12.40 8.17 -1.02
N MET A 101 11.59 8.03 -2.06
CA MET A 101 10.13 8.11 -1.98
C MET A 101 9.51 6.80 -2.46
N VAL A 102 8.55 6.29 -1.69
CA VAL A 102 7.73 5.14 -2.07
C VAL A 102 6.53 5.66 -2.86
N PHE A 103 6.47 5.31 -4.15
CA PHE A 103 5.41 5.75 -5.05
C PHE A 103 4.20 4.83 -5.01
N GLY A 104 4.44 3.53 -4.86
CA GLY A 104 3.36 2.56 -4.80
C GLY A 104 3.79 1.22 -4.26
N HIS A 105 2.79 0.41 -3.91
CA HIS A 105 2.98 -0.93 -3.40
C HIS A 105 1.89 -1.88 -3.86
N VAL A 106 2.23 -3.16 -3.89
CA VAL A 106 1.33 -4.26 -4.25
C VAL A 106 1.68 -5.51 -3.44
N LEU A 107 0.67 -6.27 -3.04
CA LEU A 107 0.83 -7.63 -2.55
C LEU A 107 0.70 -8.62 -3.71
N VAL A 108 1.74 -9.39 -3.99
CA VAL A 108 1.76 -10.43 -5.04
C VAL A 108 2.28 -11.73 -4.43
N GLY A 109 1.39 -12.72 -4.34
CA GLY A 109 1.68 -13.98 -3.65
C GLY A 109 2.10 -13.72 -2.20
N GLY A 110 3.27 -14.23 -1.80
CA GLY A 110 3.86 -14.03 -0.46
C GLY A 110 4.83 -12.85 -0.35
N SER A 111 4.74 -11.86 -1.24
CA SER A 111 5.70 -10.74 -1.29
C SER A 111 5.00 -9.39 -1.41
N ILE A 112 5.52 -8.39 -0.71
CA ILE A 112 5.11 -6.99 -0.87
C ILE A 112 6.12 -6.30 -1.77
N CYS A 113 5.69 -5.86 -2.94
CA CYS A 113 6.55 -5.14 -3.88
C CYS A 113 6.30 -3.64 -3.78
N PHE A 114 7.39 -2.86 -3.78
CA PHE A 114 7.39 -1.41 -3.62
C PHE A 114 8.11 -0.77 -4.80
N SER A 115 7.53 0.29 -5.33
CA SER A 115 8.18 1.19 -6.28
C SER A 115 8.81 2.34 -5.52
N ILE A 116 10.14 2.44 -5.58
CA ILE A 116 10.92 3.39 -4.80
C ILE A 116 11.82 4.18 -5.75
N CYS A 117 11.85 5.49 -5.59
CA CYS A 117 12.72 6.38 -6.35
C CYS A 117 13.50 7.31 -5.41
N GLY A 118 14.79 7.41 -5.63
CA GLY A 118 15.70 8.33 -4.95
C GLY A 118 16.60 9.05 -5.96
N ALA A 119 17.51 9.89 -5.46
CA ALA A 119 18.39 10.70 -6.32
C ALA A 119 19.25 9.88 -7.30
N GLU A 120 19.62 8.65 -6.92
CA GLU A 120 20.51 7.78 -7.72
C GLU A 120 19.74 6.79 -8.62
N GLY A 121 18.41 6.82 -8.60
CA GLY A 121 17.59 6.02 -9.50
C GLY A 121 16.27 5.54 -8.92
N ALA A 122 15.55 4.82 -9.77
CA ALA A 122 14.24 4.25 -9.51
C ALA A 122 14.28 2.73 -9.65
N GLY A 123 13.44 2.04 -8.87
CA GLY A 123 13.33 0.59 -8.98
C GLY A 123 12.13 0.01 -8.25
N THR A 124 11.86 -1.25 -8.57
CA THR A 124 10.85 -2.06 -7.90
C THR A 124 11.55 -3.13 -7.07
N TYR A 125 11.21 -3.18 -5.78
CA TYR A 125 11.84 -4.02 -4.77
C TYR A 125 10.76 -4.85 -4.08
N CYS A 126 10.98 -6.15 -3.93
CA CYS A 126 10.02 -7.06 -3.33
C CYS A 126 10.55 -7.59 -2.00
N PHE A 127 9.74 -7.43 -0.95
CA PHE A 127 9.99 -7.99 0.37
C PHE A 127 9.24 -9.31 0.49
N HIS A 128 9.98 -10.41 0.62
CA HIS A 128 9.41 -11.74 0.85
C HIS A 128 9.00 -11.87 2.32
N ILE A 129 7.71 -12.07 2.57
CA ILE A 129 7.14 -12.02 3.93
C ILE A 129 7.67 -13.15 4.81
N ALA A 130 7.75 -14.37 4.27
CA ALA A 130 8.15 -15.54 5.02
C ALA A 130 9.65 -15.53 5.38
N THR A 131 10.52 -15.16 4.45
CA THR A 131 11.98 -15.15 4.66
C THR A 131 12.48 -13.82 5.23
N ARG A 132 11.68 -12.76 5.14
CA ARG A 132 12.05 -11.36 5.46
C ARG A 132 13.23 -10.84 4.65
N GLU A 133 13.39 -11.36 3.44
CA GLU A 133 14.46 -10.98 2.52
C GLU A 133 13.94 -10.06 1.42
N TRP A 134 14.84 -9.22 0.92
CA TRP A 134 14.57 -8.33 -0.21
C TRP A 134 15.12 -8.91 -1.50
N SER A 135 14.33 -8.80 -2.57
CA SER A 135 14.75 -9.02 -3.94
C SER A 135 14.52 -7.74 -4.77
N LYS A 136 15.31 -7.55 -5.83
CA LYS A 136 15.14 -6.44 -6.77
C LYS A 136 14.47 -6.98 -8.03
N ALA A 137 13.24 -6.55 -8.27
CA ALA A 137 12.48 -6.93 -9.46
C ALA A 137 13.05 -6.26 -10.71
N GLY A 138 13.44 -4.98 -10.61
CA GLY A 138 14.05 -4.27 -11.73
C GLY A 138 14.31 -2.79 -11.49
N ASN A 139 14.91 -2.14 -12.49
CA ASN A 139 15.20 -0.69 -12.52
C ASN A 139 14.05 0.09 -13.19
N TRP A 140 12.81 -0.27 -12.85
CA TRP A 140 11.59 0.32 -13.37
C TRP A 140 10.60 0.51 -12.22
N LEU A 141 9.65 1.43 -12.38
CA LEU A 141 8.56 1.64 -11.43
C LEU A 141 7.32 0.93 -11.92
N MET A 142 6.56 0.36 -11.00
CA MET A 142 5.22 -0.13 -11.29
C MET A 142 4.38 1.04 -11.81
N PRO A 143 3.41 0.78 -12.70
CA PRO A 143 2.63 1.86 -13.29
C PRO A 143 1.52 2.39 -12.36
N PHE A 144 1.56 2.02 -11.08
CA PHE A 144 0.58 2.39 -10.06
C PHE A 144 1.20 3.34 -9.05
N ASN A 145 0.43 4.37 -8.70
CA ASN A 145 0.68 5.23 -7.55
C ASN A 145 -0.21 4.78 -6.39
N GLY A 146 0.34 4.76 -5.18
CA GLY A 146 -0.35 4.28 -3.99
C GLY A 146 -0.48 2.76 -3.98
N LYS A 147 -1.68 2.25 -3.68
CA LYS A 147 -1.93 0.82 -3.51
C LYS A 147 -2.54 0.22 -4.77
N ALA A 148 -2.07 -0.96 -5.17
CA ALA A 148 -2.77 -1.82 -6.12
C ALA A 148 -3.39 -3.02 -5.40
N ASP A 149 -4.71 -3.16 -5.50
CA ASP A 149 -5.52 -4.18 -4.85
C ASP A 149 -5.83 -5.34 -5.79
N TYR A 150 -5.54 -6.57 -5.36
CA TYR A 150 -5.85 -7.77 -6.12
C TYR A 150 -7.33 -8.11 -6.07
N VAL A 151 -7.89 -8.50 -7.20
CA VAL A 151 -9.32 -8.82 -7.37
C VAL A 151 -9.43 -10.22 -7.94
N PRO A 152 -9.66 -11.23 -7.09
CA PRO A 152 -9.67 -12.63 -7.51
C PRO A 152 -10.68 -12.94 -8.61
N GLU A 153 -11.86 -12.30 -8.60
CA GLU A 153 -12.92 -12.55 -9.59
C GLU A 153 -12.52 -12.11 -11.01
N LEU A 154 -11.59 -11.17 -11.11
CA LEU A 154 -11.11 -10.62 -12.38
C LEU A 154 -9.67 -11.06 -12.71
N GLY A 155 -8.95 -11.64 -11.74
CA GLY A 155 -7.55 -12.06 -11.90
C GLY A 155 -6.60 -10.89 -12.16
N LEU A 156 -6.94 -9.68 -11.71
CA LEU A 156 -6.20 -8.45 -12.00
C LEU A 156 -6.00 -7.62 -10.72
N TRP A 157 -4.99 -6.76 -10.76
CA TRP A 157 -4.76 -5.74 -9.74
C TRP A 157 -5.31 -4.41 -10.21
N PHE A 158 -6.01 -3.73 -9.31
CA PHE A 158 -6.66 -2.44 -9.55
C PHE A 158 -5.99 -1.37 -8.70
N GLY A 159 -5.74 -0.22 -9.28
CA GLY A 159 -5.16 0.92 -8.58
C GLY A 159 -5.30 2.19 -9.39
N VAL A 160 -4.39 3.14 -9.17
CA VAL A 160 -4.45 4.46 -9.82
C VAL A 160 -3.13 4.74 -10.51
N SER A 161 -3.20 5.18 -11.76
CA SER A 161 -2.05 5.61 -12.57
C SER A 161 -2.34 7.00 -13.11
N ASN A 162 -1.45 7.97 -12.87
CA ASN A 162 -1.64 9.37 -13.32
C ASN A 162 -3.03 9.94 -12.99
N ASN A 163 -3.52 9.71 -11.76
CA ASN A 163 -4.85 10.08 -11.29
C ASN A 163 -6.03 9.43 -12.03
N LEU A 164 -5.80 8.40 -12.83
CA LEU A 164 -6.84 7.62 -13.48
C LEU A 164 -6.93 6.22 -12.88
N PRO A 165 -8.13 5.67 -12.68
CA PRO A 165 -8.29 4.27 -12.33
C PRO A 165 -7.65 3.40 -13.39
N CYS A 166 -6.96 2.35 -12.96
CA CYS A 166 -6.33 1.42 -13.86
C CYS A 166 -6.30 -0.01 -13.30
N ALA A 167 -6.15 -0.98 -14.19
CA ALA A 167 -5.97 -2.38 -13.84
C ALA A 167 -4.90 -3.02 -14.71
N ALA A 168 -4.14 -3.95 -14.12
CA ALA A 168 -3.10 -4.70 -14.83
C ALA A 168 -2.86 -6.06 -14.17
N ASP A 169 -2.26 -6.97 -14.92
CA ASP A 169 -1.74 -8.23 -14.38
C ASP A 169 -0.34 -8.00 -13.79
N LEU A 170 -0.22 -8.08 -12.47
CA LEU A 170 1.03 -7.87 -11.72
C LEU A 170 1.70 -9.19 -11.30
N SER A 171 1.21 -10.34 -11.77
CA SER A 171 1.72 -11.66 -11.35
C SER A 171 3.20 -11.87 -11.65
N GLY A 172 3.71 -11.30 -12.76
CA GLY A 172 5.10 -11.40 -13.19
C GLY A 172 6.09 -10.49 -12.44
N ILE A 173 5.63 -9.55 -11.62
CA ILE A 173 6.51 -8.54 -10.97
C ILE A 173 7.59 -9.19 -10.11
N VAL A 174 7.23 -10.22 -9.34
CA VAL A 174 8.19 -10.90 -8.44
C VAL A 174 9.30 -11.60 -9.25
N GLY A 175 9.01 -12.00 -10.49
CA GLY A 175 9.97 -12.54 -11.44
C GLY A 175 10.77 -11.49 -12.23
N GLY A 176 10.53 -10.21 -11.97
CA GLY A 176 11.19 -9.09 -12.67
C GLY A 176 10.58 -8.73 -14.02
N GLU A 177 9.36 -9.20 -14.33
CA GLU A 177 8.65 -8.78 -15.55
C GLU A 177 8.21 -7.32 -15.44
N GLU A 178 8.75 -6.46 -16.30
CA GLU A 178 8.28 -5.09 -16.48
C GLU A 178 6.96 -5.09 -17.27
N LEU A 179 5.98 -4.34 -16.78
CA LEU A 179 4.71 -4.19 -17.46
C LEU A 179 4.79 -3.19 -18.62
N SER A 180 4.39 -3.66 -19.80
CA SER A 180 4.13 -2.78 -20.94
C SER A 180 2.83 -1.98 -20.73
N PRO A 181 2.77 -0.70 -21.10
CA PRO A 181 1.55 0.11 -21.08
C PRO A 181 0.36 -0.54 -21.80
N ASP A 182 0.61 -1.30 -22.88
CA ASP A 182 -0.45 -1.97 -23.66
C ASP A 182 -1.16 -3.10 -22.89
N LYS A 183 -0.53 -3.60 -21.82
CA LYS A 183 -1.10 -4.63 -20.93
C LYS A 183 -1.94 -4.01 -19.81
N MET A 184 -2.04 -2.69 -19.75
CA MET A 184 -2.86 -1.99 -18.77
C MET A 184 -4.22 -1.61 -19.33
N ARG A 185 -5.23 -1.64 -18.47
CA ARG A 185 -6.51 -0.98 -18.68
C ARG A 185 -6.50 0.32 -17.90
N ILE A 186 -6.71 1.45 -18.57
CA ILE A 186 -6.83 2.76 -17.94
C ILE A 186 -8.22 3.28 -18.30
N TRP A 187 -8.97 3.74 -17.30
CA TRP A 187 -10.28 4.33 -17.50
C TRP A 187 -10.16 5.84 -17.50
N ASN A 188 -10.57 6.47 -18.59
CA ASN A 188 -10.72 7.92 -18.68
C ASN A 188 -11.91 8.37 -17.83
N ARG A 189 -11.89 9.65 -17.46
CA ARG A 189 -13.02 10.32 -16.82
C ARG A 189 -13.61 11.33 -17.75
N ASP A 190 -14.48 10.84 -18.60
CA ASP A 190 -15.18 11.67 -19.57
C ASP A 190 -16.51 12.19 -18.99
N ASP A 191 -16.83 11.82 -17.74
CA ASP A 191 -18.09 12.08 -17.04
C ASP A 191 -18.00 13.24 -16.02
N LEU A 192 -16.82 13.82 -15.82
CA LEU A 192 -16.64 14.95 -14.91
C LEU A 192 -17.08 16.28 -15.55
N PRO A 193 -17.84 17.13 -14.84
CA PRO A 193 -18.09 18.51 -15.27
C PRO A 193 -16.77 19.26 -15.49
N GLU A 194 -16.72 20.12 -16.51
CA GLU A 194 -15.53 20.94 -16.85
C GLU A 194 -15.06 21.83 -15.68
N GLU A 195 -16.00 22.21 -14.81
CA GLU A 195 -15.77 23.01 -13.61
C GLU A 195 -15.01 22.26 -12.50
N TRP A 196 -14.94 20.93 -12.57
CA TRP A 196 -14.28 20.10 -11.56
C TRP A 196 -12.89 19.70 -12.03
N GLN A 197 -11.88 20.21 -11.34
CA GLN A 197 -10.49 19.95 -11.68
C GLN A 197 -9.87 18.98 -10.67
N PRO A 198 -9.08 17.97 -11.12
CA PRO A 198 -8.37 17.07 -10.22
C PRO A 198 -7.49 17.85 -9.25
N LYS A 199 -7.61 17.57 -7.94
CA LYS A 199 -6.76 18.20 -6.94
C LYS A 199 -5.36 17.63 -7.02
N SER A 200 -4.38 18.41 -7.48
CA SER A 200 -2.99 17.98 -7.65
C SER A 200 -2.32 17.45 -6.38
N LEU A 201 -2.87 17.75 -5.19
CA LEU A 201 -2.31 17.38 -3.89
C LEU A 201 -2.80 16.04 -3.33
N ARG A 202 -3.88 15.45 -3.88
CA ARG A 202 -4.40 14.16 -3.39
C ARG A 202 -4.68 13.24 -4.55
N GLN A 203 -4.10 12.05 -4.48
CA GLN A 203 -4.36 11.02 -5.47
C GLN A 203 -5.74 10.39 -5.22
N PRO A 204 -6.44 10.01 -6.29
CA PRO A 204 -7.64 9.19 -6.19
C PRO A 204 -7.33 7.88 -5.48
N ILE A 205 -8.36 7.29 -4.86
CA ILE A 205 -8.26 6.00 -4.17
C ILE A 205 -9.27 5.06 -4.82
N ALA A 206 -8.80 3.92 -5.33
CA ALA A 206 -9.66 2.82 -5.73
C ALA A 206 -9.83 1.85 -4.55
N VAL A 207 -11.08 1.52 -4.21
CA VAL A 207 -11.42 0.62 -3.12
C VAL A 207 -12.29 -0.52 -3.65
N SER A 208 -11.88 -1.76 -3.40
CA SER A 208 -12.68 -2.94 -3.70
C SER A 208 -13.87 -3.05 -2.75
N LEU A 209 -15.06 -3.24 -3.31
CA LEU A 209 -16.27 -3.61 -2.57
C LEU A 209 -16.49 -5.14 -2.54
N GLY A 210 -15.56 -5.91 -3.14
CA GLY A 210 -15.72 -7.33 -3.40
C GLY A 210 -16.66 -7.62 -4.58
N SER A 211 -16.66 -8.89 -5.02
CA SER A 211 -17.47 -9.35 -6.16
C SER A 211 -17.19 -8.58 -7.46
N GLY A 212 -15.92 -8.20 -7.68
CA GLY A 212 -15.51 -7.44 -8.86
C GLY A 212 -16.04 -6.00 -8.93
N ARG A 213 -16.54 -5.42 -7.83
CA ARG A 213 -17.04 -4.04 -7.78
C ARG A 213 -16.05 -3.12 -7.07
N PHE A 214 -15.96 -1.87 -7.52
CA PHE A 214 -15.05 -0.86 -6.99
C PHE A 214 -15.77 0.46 -6.77
N ILE A 215 -15.30 1.21 -5.79
CA ILE A 215 -15.54 2.66 -5.70
C ILE A 215 -14.21 3.35 -5.96
N VAL A 216 -14.22 4.34 -6.84
CA VAL A 216 -13.13 5.29 -6.98
C VAL A 216 -13.54 6.55 -6.24
N VAL A 217 -12.78 6.91 -5.21
CA VAL A 217 -12.95 8.15 -4.47
C VAL A 217 -11.96 9.15 -5.00
N ASP A 218 -12.47 10.30 -5.44
CA ASP A 218 -11.64 11.40 -5.91
C ASP A 218 -11.68 12.61 -4.99
N PHE A 219 -10.67 13.47 -5.15
CA PHE A 219 -10.58 14.76 -4.52
C PHE A 219 -10.49 15.80 -5.62
N LEU A 220 -11.60 16.49 -5.87
CA LEU A 220 -11.70 17.50 -6.90
C LEU A 220 -11.74 18.89 -6.25
N ASP A 221 -11.16 19.88 -6.93
CA ASP A 221 -11.41 21.28 -6.63
C ASP A 221 -12.51 21.79 -7.57
N ALA A 222 -13.52 22.44 -7.02
CA ALA A 222 -14.54 23.12 -7.81
C ALA A 222 -13.98 24.48 -8.23
N MET A 223 -13.83 24.71 -9.53
CA MET A 223 -13.37 26.00 -10.05
C MET A 223 -14.58 26.92 -10.25
N LYS A 224 -14.53 28.11 -9.67
CA LYS A 224 -15.49 29.18 -9.98
C LYS A 224 -14.79 30.30 -10.71
N PHE A 225 -15.44 30.79 -11.75
CA PHE A 225 -14.97 31.95 -12.47
C PHE A 225 -15.17 33.21 -11.63
N ASN A 226 -14.07 33.84 -11.23
CA ASN A 226 -14.09 35.12 -10.55
C ASN A 226 -14.13 36.25 -11.58
N LYS A 227 -15.29 36.92 -11.69
CA LYS A 227 -15.51 38.02 -12.63
C LYS A 227 -14.68 39.27 -12.31
N GLU A 228 -14.28 39.47 -11.06
CA GLU A 228 -13.53 40.67 -10.64
C GLU A 228 -12.08 40.62 -11.12
N TRP A 229 -11.48 39.42 -11.12
CA TRP A 229 -10.10 39.20 -11.53
C TRP A 229 -9.98 38.57 -12.92
N ASN A 230 -11.11 38.20 -13.55
CA ASN A 230 -11.16 37.49 -14.84
C ASN A 230 -10.33 36.19 -14.82
N GLU A 231 -10.36 35.48 -13.69
CA GLU A 231 -9.57 34.28 -13.40
C GLU A 231 -10.45 33.15 -12.82
N MET A 232 -10.02 31.90 -12.97
CA MET A 232 -10.64 30.75 -12.30
C MET A 232 -10.04 30.58 -10.91
N GLU A 233 -10.88 30.52 -9.88
CA GLU A 233 -10.46 30.28 -8.50
C GLU A 233 -10.98 28.94 -7.98
N SER A 234 -10.15 28.23 -7.22
CA SER A 234 -10.57 27.01 -6.53
C SER A 234 -11.47 27.35 -5.34
N VAL A 235 -12.69 26.85 -5.36
CA VAL A 235 -13.65 26.94 -4.26
C VAL A 235 -13.80 25.56 -3.63
N LYS A 236 -13.70 25.49 -2.29
CA LYS A 236 -13.95 24.25 -1.55
C LYS A 236 -15.44 24.08 -1.38
N GLU A 237 -16.08 23.32 -2.27
CA GLU A 237 -17.42 22.80 -2.05
C GLU A 237 -17.33 21.36 -1.57
N PHE A 238 -17.97 21.04 -0.46
CA PHE A 238 -18.09 19.67 0.02
C PHE A 238 -19.33 19.06 -0.63
N ALA A 239 -19.15 18.09 -1.52
CA ALA A 239 -20.24 17.21 -1.94
C ALA A 239 -20.40 16.13 -0.87
N LEU A 240 -21.61 15.99 -0.31
CA LEU A 240 -22.02 14.88 0.56
C LEU A 240 -22.58 13.73 -0.27
#